data_AF-A0A4C1X4G1-F1
#
_entry.id   AF-A0A4C1X4G1-F1
#
_cell.length_a   1.000
_cell.length_b   1.000
_cell.length_c   1.000
_cell.angle_alpha   90.00
_cell.angle_beta   90.00
_cell.angle_gamma   90.00
#
_symmetry.space_group_name_H-M   'P 1'
#
loop_
_entity.id
_entity.type
_entity.pdbx_description
1 polymer ?
#
loop_
_entity_poly.entity_id
_entity_poly.type
_entity_poly.pdbx_seq_one_letter_code
_entity_poly.pdbx_strand_id
1 'polypeptide(L)'
;MDNNSKSGTIWLARHLPQNRDIFITCAGNGQVTLWKYEYPEQRSVVDSTGAAYGVAGKLRRLQRMVVSTQPINALDWNRDQAGLAIATAYDQYLRVLITTKLNLH
;
A
#
# COMPACT_ATOMS: atom_id res chain seq x y z
N MET A 1 -15.34 16.31 8.10
CA MET A 1 -14.15 15.86 8.86
C MET A 1 -14.48 14.48 9.39
N ASP A 2 -14.08 13.44 8.68
CA ASP A 2 -14.54 12.07 8.97
C ASP A 2 -13.77 11.51 10.17
N ASN A 3 -14.36 11.64 11.34
CA ASN A 3 -13.82 11.27 12.66
C ASN A 3 -13.78 9.75 12.94
N ASN A 4 -13.78 8.89 11.91
CA ASN A 4 -13.86 7.43 12.12
C ASN A 4 -12.58 6.64 11.76
N SER A 5 -11.47 7.30 11.44
CA SER A 5 -10.20 6.58 11.29
C SER A 5 -9.46 6.55 12.62
N LYS A 6 -9.69 5.51 13.44
CA LYS A 6 -8.70 5.14 14.47
C LYS A 6 -7.38 4.92 13.75
N SER A 7 -6.46 5.89 13.85
CA SER A 7 -5.14 5.79 13.23
C SER A 7 -4.40 4.64 13.91
N GLY A 8 -4.18 3.56 13.17
CA GLY A 8 -3.40 2.42 13.65
C GLY A 8 -1.98 2.51 13.12
N THR A 9 -1.00 2.05 13.91
CA THR A 9 0.39 1.86 13.45
C THR A 9 0.40 1.10 12.12
N ILE A 10 1.21 1.50 11.15
CA ILE A 10 1.44 0.71 9.94
C ILE A 10 2.48 -0.35 10.27
N TRP A 11 2.11 -1.63 10.12
CA TRP A 11 2.96 -2.77 10.46
C TRP A 11 3.79 -3.24 9.26
N LEU A 12 3.22 -3.13 8.06
CA LEU A 12 3.90 -3.52 6.84
C LEU A 12 3.41 -2.74 5.62
N ALA A 13 4.29 -2.68 4.63
CA ALA A 13 3.99 -2.30 3.26
C ALA A 13 4.51 -3.38 2.31
N ARG A 14 3.75 -3.70 1.26
CA ARG A 14 4.11 -4.69 0.24
C ARG A 14 3.69 -4.22 -1.15
N HIS A 15 4.67 -4.08 -2.03
CA HIS A 15 4.43 -3.78 -3.44
C HIS A 15 3.80 -4.98 -4.14
N LEU A 16 2.90 -4.70 -5.08
CA LEU A 16 2.35 -5.71 -5.97
C LEU A 16 3.49 -6.19 -6.89
N PRO A 17 3.80 -7.49 -6.96
CA PRO A 17 4.91 -8.00 -7.77
C PRO A 17 4.80 -7.63 -9.25
N GLN A 18 3.57 -7.57 -9.77
CA GLN A 18 3.30 -7.26 -11.18
C GLN A 18 3.30 -5.75 -11.47
N ASN A 19 3.22 -4.88 -10.45
CA ASN A 19 3.28 -3.43 -10.63
C ASN A 19 3.90 -2.74 -9.42
N ARG A 20 5.16 -2.30 -9.56
CA ARG A 20 5.92 -1.64 -8.49
C ARG A 20 5.29 -0.35 -7.98
N ASP A 21 4.44 0.31 -8.76
CA ASP A 21 3.83 1.57 -8.37
C ASP A 21 2.61 1.35 -7.47
N ILE A 22 2.08 0.13 -7.40
CA ILE A 22 0.97 -0.25 -6.55
C ILE A 22 1.49 -1.00 -5.32
N PHE A 23 1.05 -0.60 -4.13
CA PHE A 23 1.40 -1.31 -2.91
C PHE A 23 0.27 -1.24 -1.88
N ILE A 24 0.26 -2.20 -0.97
CA ILE A 24 -0.67 -2.26 0.14
C ILE A 24 0.06 -1.94 1.44
N THR A 25 -0.59 -1.19 2.32
CA THR A 25 -0.17 -1.00 3.70
C THR A 25 -1.16 -1.69 4.63
N CYS A 26 -0.65 -2.39 5.63
CA CYS A 26 -1.47 -3.04 6.65
C CYS A 26 -1.26 -2.39 8.01
N ALA A 27 -2.36 -2.11 8.71
CA ALA A 27 -2.36 -1.34 9.94
C ALA A 27 -2.77 -2.18 11.17
N GLY A 28 -2.41 -1.67 12.35
CA GLY A 28 -2.64 -2.32 13.65
C GLY A 28 -4.11 -2.36 14.07
N ASN A 29 -4.96 -1.60 13.40
CA ASN A 29 -6.41 -1.61 13.59
C ASN A 29 -7.13 -2.59 12.63
N GLY A 30 -6.37 -3.48 11.97
CA GLY A 30 -6.92 -4.44 11.01
C GLY A 30 -7.30 -3.85 9.66
N GLN A 31 -6.89 -2.60 9.38
CA GLN A 31 -7.13 -1.94 8.10
C GLN A 31 -6.05 -2.27 7.07
N VAL A 32 -6.47 -2.56 5.85
CA VAL A 32 -5.62 -2.56 4.66
C VAL A 32 -5.92 -1.34 3.80
N THR A 33 -4.89 -0.74 3.21
CA THR A 33 -5.04 0.38 2.28
C THR A 33 -4.18 0.14 1.05
N LEU A 34 -4.80 0.23 -0.13
CA LEU A 34 -4.14 0.11 -1.42
C LEU A 34 -3.78 1.49 -1.93
N TRP A 35 -2.53 1.64 -2.36
CA TRP A 35 -1.94 2.90 -2.82
C TRP A 35 -1.37 2.74 -4.22
N LYS A 36 -1.42 3.82 -5.01
CA LYS A 36 -0.65 3.99 -6.25
C LYS A 36 0.29 5.17 -6.06
N TYR A 37 1.57 4.98 -6.34
CA TYR A 37 2.55 6.04 -6.41
C TYR A 37 2.43 6.75 -7.76
N GLU A 38 2.34 8.08 -7.72
CA GLU A 38 2.26 8.95 -8.89
C GLU A 38 3.53 9.76 -8.98
N TYR A 39 4.31 9.52 -10.04
CA TYR A 39 5.57 10.19 -10.23
C TYR A 39 5.36 11.68 -10.54
N PRO A 40 6.25 12.55 -10.03
CA PRO A 40 6.25 13.95 -10.44
C PRO A 40 6.75 14.09 -11.88
N GLU A 41 6.51 15.26 -12.50
CA GLU A 41 6.93 15.55 -13.89
C GLU A 41 8.44 15.38 -14.09
N GLN A 42 9.24 15.80 -13.10
CA GLN A 42 10.68 15.58 -13.06
C GLN A 42 11.06 14.90 -11.75
N ARG A 43 11.88 13.85 -11.80
CA ARG A 43 12.31 13.08 -10.61
C ARG A 43 13.59 13.60 -9.96
N SER A 44 14.32 14.46 -10.66
CA SER A 44 15.54 15.08 -10.17
C SER A 44 15.63 16.52 -10.67
N VAL A 45 15.96 17.44 -9.78
CA VAL A 45 16.22 18.84 -10.11
C VAL A 45 17.62 19.18 -9.60
N VAL A 46 18.32 20.04 -10.33
CA VAL A 46 19.63 20.55 -9.93
C VAL A 46 19.40 21.85 -9.17
N ASP A 47 19.91 21.94 -7.95
CA ASP A 47 19.86 23.16 -7.15
C ASP A 47 20.82 24.22 -7.71
N SER A 48 20.64 25.46 -7.27
CA SER A 48 21.52 26.61 -7.48
C SER A 48 23.01 26.34 -7.20
N THR A 49 23.31 25.35 -6.35
CA THR A 49 24.67 24.91 -5.99
C THR A 49 25.25 23.84 -6.92
N GLY A 50 24.50 23.40 -7.95
CA GLY A 50 24.92 22.35 -8.88
C GLY A 50 24.68 20.91 -8.39
N ALA A 51 24.14 20.73 -7.17
CA ALA A 51 23.81 19.42 -6.61
C ALA A 51 22.43 18.93 -7.06
N ALA A 52 22.34 17.68 -7.53
CA ALA A 52 21.07 17.06 -7.91
C ALA A 52 20.32 16.53 -6.67
N TYR A 53 19.03 16.84 -6.55
CA TYR A 53 18.15 16.30 -5.51
C TYR A 53 16.89 15.67 -6.11
N GLY A 54 16.34 14.67 -5.42
CA GLY A 54 15.15 13.95 -5.84
C GLY A 54 13.87 14.75 -5.58
N VAL A 55 12.95 14.75 -6.54
CA VAL A 55 11.60 15.30 -6.36
C VAL A 55 10.66 14.18 -5.95
N ALA A 56 10.00 14.34 -4.81
CA ALA A 56 9.03 13.38 -4.34
C ALA A 56 7.73 13.44 -5.15
N GLY A 57 7.24 12.27 -5.56
CA GLY A 57 5.89 12.10 -6.11
C GLY A 57 4.78 12.17 -5.07
N LYS A 58 3.58 11.76 -5.49
CA LYS A 58 2.37 11.75 -4.66
C LYS A 58 1.88 10.32 -4.46
N LEU A 59 1.16 10.10 -3.36
CA LEU A 59 0.45 8.85 -3.11
C LEU A 59 -1.04 9.03 -3.32
N ARG A 60 -1.61 8.28 -4.26
CA ARG A 60 -3.05 8.18 -4.45
C ARG A 60 -3.60 6.96 -3.73
N ARG A 61 -4.56 7.18 -2.84
CA ARG A 61 -5.31 6.09 -2.20
C ARG A 61 -6.30 5.50 -3.20
N LEU A 62 -6.13 4.22 -3.54
CA LEU A 62 -7.04 3.51 -4.44
C LEU A 62 -8.23 2.92 -3.68
N GLN A 63 -7.97 2.27 -2.54
CA GLN A 63 -9.00 1.64 -1.73
C GLN A 63 -8.55 1.50 -0.27
N ARG A 64 -9.52 1.41 0.64
CA ARG A 64 -9.32 1.14 2.06
C ARG A 64 -10.41 0.21 2.57
N MET A 65 -10.03 -0.80 3.35
CA MET A 65 -10.97 -1.74 3.97
C MET A 65 -10.45 -2.21 5.32
N VAL A 66 -11.34 -2.44 6.27
CA VAL A 66 -11.02 -3.14 7.54
C VAL A 66 -11.31 -4.62 7.33
N VAL A 67 -10.30 -5.47 7.46
CA VAL A 67 -10.39 -6.93 7.23
C VAL A 67 -10.25 -7.75 8.50
N SER A 68 -9.73 -7.16 9.56
CA SER A 68 -9.51 -7.80 10.86
C SER A 68 -9.89 -6.83 11.98
N THR A 69 -10.17 -7.37 13.17
CA THR A 69 -10.31 -6.60 14.41
C THR A 69 -8.97 -6.41 15.12
N GLN A 70 -7.92 -7.10 14.67
CA GLN A 70 -6.59 -7.14 15.25
C GLN A 70 -5.52 -6.70 14.23
N PRO A 71 -4.29 -6.40 14.68
CA PRO A 71 -3.20 -6.04 13.78
C PRO A 71 -2.94 -7.08 12.71
N ILE A 72 -2.82 -6.63 11.47
CA ILE A 72 -2.33 -7.46 10.36
C ILE A 72 -0.82 -7.45 10.42
N ASN A 73 -0.24 -8.60 10.72
CA ASN A 73 1.19 -8.76 10.97
C ASN A 73 1.97 -9.20 9.73
N ALA A 74 1.31 -9.82 8.74
CA ALA A 74 1.93 -10.18 7.47
C ALA A 74 0.92 -10.13 6.32
N LEU A 75 1.44 -9.84 5.13
CA LEU A 75 0.75 -9.99 3.86
C LEU A 75 1.78 -10.43 2.82
N ASP A 76 1.40 -11.38 1.98
CA ASP A 76 2.20 -11.82 0.84
C ASP A 76 1.35 -11.87 -0.43
N TRP A 77 1.89 -11.31 -1.51
CA TRP A 77 1.24 -11.28 -2.81
C TRP A 77 1.63 -12.51 -3.62
N ASN A 78 0.66 -13.10 -4.32
CA ASN A 78 0.95 -14.11 -5.31
C ASN A 78 1.69 -13.46 -6.51
N ARG A 79 2.78 -14.08 -6.95
CA ARG A 79 3.60 -13.61 -8.08
C ARG A 79 3.01 -13.99 -9.44
N ASP A 80 2.27 -15.09 -9.51
CA ASP A 80 1.71 -15.63 -10.75
C ASP A 80 0.31 -15.05 -11.03
N GLN A 81 -0.50 -14.85 -9.98
CA GLN A 81 -1.86 -14.33 -10.09
C GLN A 81 -1.97 -12.91 -9.50
N ALA A 82 -2.03 -11.92 -10.39
CA ALA A 82 -2.14 -10.51 -10.01
C ALA A 82 -3.39 -10.26 -9.15
N GLY A 83 -3.20 -9.60 -8.01
CA GLY A 83 -4.27 -9.24 -7.08
C GLY A 83 -4.63 -10.32 -6.06
N LEU A 84 -4.10 -11.53 -6.16
CA LEU A 84 -4.25 -12.55 -5.14
C LEU A 84 -3.18 -12.35 -4.04
N ALA A 85 -3.60 -12.38 -2.77
CA ALA A 85 -2.70 -12.29 -1.62
C ALA A 85 -3.20 -13.13 -0.44
N ILE A 86 -2.28 -13.43 0.47
CA ILE A 86 -2.59 -14.00 1.78
C ILE A 86 -2.21 -12.98 2.85
N ALA A 87 -3.06 -12.79 3.84
CA ALA A 87 -2.78 -11.96 5.01
C ALA A 87 -3.06 -12.71 6.31
N THR A 88 -2.24 -12.45 7.32
CA THR A 88 -2.43 -12.97 8.68
C THR A 88 -2.64 -11.80 9.64
N ALA A 89 -3.41 -12.05 10.69
CA ALA A 89 -3.59 -11.10 11.79
C ALA A 89 -3.60 -11.83 13.14
N TYR A 90 -3.44 -11.08 14.23
CA TYR A 90 -3.43 -11.66 15.58
C TYR A 90 -4.80 -12.11 16.09
N ASP A 91 -5.84 -12.02 15.27
CA ASP A 91 -7.14 -12.64 15.55
C ASP A 91 -7.18 -14.14 15.23
N GLN A 92 -6.03 -14.75 14.91
CA GLN A 92 -5.88 -16.17 14.61
C GLN A 92 -6.56 -16.61 13.30
N TYR A 93 -6.75 -15.69 12.35
CA TYR A 93 -7.25 -16.00 11.01
C TYR A 93 -6.21 -15.77 9.92
N LEU A 94 -6.19 -16.69 8.97
CA LEU A 94 -5.56 -16.51 7.67
C LEU A 94 -6.61 -16.08 6.65
N ARG A 95 -6.29 -15.06 5.86
CA ARG A 95 -7.21 -14.45 4.90
C ARG A 95 -6.63 -14.53 3.51
N VAL A 96 -7.44 -15.03 2.57
CA VAL A 96 -7.15 -14.90 1.14
C VAL A 96 -7.83 -13.63 0.65
N LEU A 97 -7.04 -12.72 0.08
CA LEU A 97 -7.50 -11.44 -0.44
C LEU A 97 -7.43 -11.46 -1.96
N ILE A 98 -8.49 -10.99 -2.62
CA ILE A 98 -8.54 -10.77 -4.05
C ILE A 98 -8.76 -9.28 -4.30
N THR A 99 -7.78 -8.64 -4.91
CA THR A 99 -7.82 -7.24 -5.29
C THR A 99 -8.09 -7.15 -6.79
N THR A 100 -9.22 -6.55 -7.16
CA THR A 100 -9.66 -6.46 -8.55
C THR A 100 -9.29 -5.12 -9.18
N LYS A 101 -9.40 -5.04 -10.52
CA LYS A 101 -9.20 -3.81 -11.31
C LYS A 101 -7.81 -3.16 -11.13
N LEU A 102 -6.77 -3.98 -11.10
CA LEU A 102 -5.36 -3.54 -10.96
C LEU A 102 -4.69 -3.11 -12.28
N ASN A 103 -5.40 -3.19 -13.41
CA ASN A 103 -4.94 -2.75 -14.74
C ASN A 103 -5.04 -1.22 -14.87
N LEU A 104 -4.38 -0.51 -13.95
CA LEU A 104 -4.37 0.95 -13.88
C LEU A 104 -3.24 1.50 -14.75
N HIS A 105 -3.43 1.45 -16.07
CA HIS A 105 -2.57 2.12 -17.05
C HIS A 105 -2.71 3.64 -16.94
#